data_AF-A0A7X7B8A0-F1
#
_entry.id   AF-A0A7X7B8A0-F1
#
_cell.length_a   1.000
_cell.length_b   1.000
_cell.length_c   1.000
_cell.angle_alpha   90.00
_cell.angle_beta   90.00
_cell.angle_gamma   90.00
#
_symmetry.space_group_name_H-M   'P 1'
#
loop_
_entity.id
_entity.type
_entity.pdbx_description
1 polymer ?
#
loop_
_entity_poly.entity_id
_entity_poly.type
_entity_poly.pdbx_seq_one_letter_code
_entity_poly.pdbx_strand_id
1 'polypeptide(L)'
;MNVALIKEQKPEVLIVATGATPVKLDIPGRDGENVYLAHDVLLGKKILGNSALVIGGGLVGVETAEFCKDYCEKVAVVEMQEHIATDMYMTVRDDLLKRFKQVGIEIHTGTKVTRIEGNKVYAEQNGKEVIFSGYDNIIFAVGSRAYQPFENVESLAKEVYVIGDAKGARSAVEAIYEGARVGMRI
;
A
#
# COMPACT_ATOMS: atom_id res chain seq x y z
N MET A 1 -3.47 -9.02 19.39
CA MET A 1 -2.91 -8.65 20.71
C MET A 1 -4.05 -8.09 21.55
N ASN A 2 -4.21 -8.51 22.81
CA ASN A 2 -5.40 -8.23 23.63
C ASN A 2 -5.05 -7.28 24.79
N VAL A 3 -5.86 -6.23 25.03
CA VAL A 3 -5.71 -5.30 26.16
C VAL A 3 -5.65 -6.04 27.51
N ALA A 4 -6.35 -7.17 27.63
CA ALA A 4 -6.30 -8.03 28.81
C ALA A 4 -4.87 -8.48 29.15
N LEU A 5 -4.09 -8.87 28.14
CA LEU A 5 -2.69 -9.28 28.33
C LEU A 5 -1.84 -8.12 28.84
N ILE A 6 -2.02 -6.91 28.30
CA ILE A 6 -1.25 -5.73 28.72
C ILE A 6 -1.55 -5.42 30.20
N LYS A 7 -2.83 -5.45 30.60
CA LYS A 7 -3.26 -5.23 31.99
C LYS A 7 -2.79 -6.32 32.95
N GLU A 8 -2.68 -7.56 32.48
CA GLU A 8 -2.15 -8.68 33.26
C GLU A 8 -0.64 -8.53 33.50
N GLN A 9 0.12 -8.21 32.46
CA GLN A 9 1.57 -8.05 32.51
C GLN A 9 2.01 -6.81 33.30
N LYS A 10 1.15 -5.78 33.40
CA LYS A 10 1.40 -4.52 34.13
C LYS A 10 2.78 -3.92 33.81
N PRO A 11 3.12 -3.70 32.53
CA PRO A 11 4.43 -3.19 32.17
C PRO A 11 4.62 -1.77 32.71
N GLU A 12 5.85 -1.44 33.13
CA GLU A 12 6.20 -0.05 33.45
C GLU A 12 6.23 0.81 32.18
N VAL A 13 6.76 0.23 31.10
CA VAL A 13 6.86 0.86 29.78
C VAL A 13 6.16 0.00 28.73
N LEU A 14 5.27 0.60 27.94
CA LEU A 14 4.59 -0.03 26.81
C LEU A 14 5.03 0.61 25.49
N ILE A 15 5.56 -0.20 24.57
CA ILE A 15 5.89 0.22 23.21
C ILE A 15 4.84 -0.35 22.25
N VAL A 16 4.14 0.53 21.54
CA VAL A 16 3.13 0.20 20.55
C VAL A 16 3.73 0.32 19.15
N ALA A 17 4.05 -0.83 18.57
CA ALA A 17 4.63 -0.96 17.24
C ALA A 17 3.73 -1.83 16.33
N THR A 18 2.42 -1.59 16.37
CA THR A 18 1.38 -2.38 15.68
C THR A 18 1.31 -2.21 14.16
N GLY A 19 2.16 -1.35 13.59
CA GLY A 19 2.24 -1.13 12.15
C GLY A 19 1.05 -0.36 11.55
N ALA A 20 0.83 -0.54 10.25
CA ALA A 20 -0.27 0.03 9.49
C ALA A 20 -1.04 -1.05 8.72
N THR A 21 -2.25 -0.71 8.26
CA THR A 21 -3.08 -1.56 7.41
C THR A 21 -3.29 -0.91 6.04
N PRO A 22 -3.18 -1.68 4.94
CA PRO A 22 -3.42 -1.17 3.60
C PRO A 22 -4.89 -0.75 3.42
N VAL A 23 -5.13 0.25 2.56
CA VAL A 23 -6.48 0.79 2.33
C VAL A 23 -6.92 0.61 0.88
N LYS A 24 -8.24 0.51 0.68
CA LYS A 24 -8.87 0.63 -0.63
C LYS A 24 -9.37 2.05 -0.84
N LEU A 25 -9.49 2.49 -2.10
CA LEU A 25 -10.23 3.70 -2.41
C LEU A 25 -11.71 3.52 -2.06
N ASP A 26 -12.35 4.58 -1.59
CA ASP A 26 -13.78 4.59 -1.33
C ASP A 26 -14.56 4.92 -2.60
N ILE A 27 -14.65 3.94 -3.49
CA ILE A 27 -15.29 4.04 -4.81
C ILE A 27 -16.25 2.88 -5.06
N PRO A 28 -17.28 3.03 -5.90
CA PRO A 28 -18.13 1.93 -6.32
C PRO A 28 -17.33 0.78 -6.94
N GLY A 29 -17.70 -0.46 -6.59
CA GLY A 29 -17.06 -1.68 -7.09
C GLY A 29 -15.75 -2.07 -6.41
N ARG A 30 -15.30 -1.33 -5.39
CA ARG A 30 -14.05 -1.61 -4.62
C ARG A 30 -13.96 -3.01 -4.01
N ASP A 31 -15.07 -3.70 -3.83
CA ASP A 31 -15.15 -5.03 -3.18
C ASP A 31 -15.55 -6.15 -4.15
N GLY A 32 -15.33 -5.94 -5.46
CA GLY A 32 -15.48 -7.00 -6.46
C GLY A 32 -14.53 -8.19 -6.21
N GLU A 33 -14.91 -9.37 -6.70
CA GLU A 33 -14.16 -10.63 -6.50
C GLU A 33 -12.75 -10.63 -7.11
N ASN A 34 -12.54 -9.79 -8.12
CA ASN A 34 -11.26 -9.56 -8.79
C ASN A 34 -10.48 -8.36 -8.23
N VAL A 35 -10.94 -7.76 -7.12
CA VAL A 35 -10.34 -6.55 -6.55
C VAL A 35 -9.57 -6.88 -5.27
N TYR A 36 -8.26 -6.70 -5.30
CA TYR A 36 -7.34 -7.11 -4.24
C TYR A 36 -6.59 -5.92 -3.62
N LEU A 37 -6.07 -6.14 -2.42
CA LEU A 37 -5.04 -5.28 -1.85
C LEU A 37 -3.67 -5.81 -2.30
N ALA A 38 -2.74 -4.91 -2.62
CA ALA A 38 -1.36 -5.26 -2.99
C ALA A 38 -0.71 -6.23 -1.99
N HIS A 39 -0.98 -6.05 -0.69
CA HIS A 39 -0.42 -6.91 0.36
C HIS A 39 -0.90 -8.36 0.26
N ASP A 40 -2.16 -8.60 -0.13
CA ASP A 40 -2.66 -9.97 -0.29
C ASP A 40 -2.05 -10.65 -1.52
N VAL A 41 -1.77 -9.88 -2.57
CA VAL A 41 -1.06 -10.34 -3.76
C VAL A 41 0.39 -10.70 -3.44
N LEU A 42 1.13 -9.78 -2.81
CA LEU A 42 2.54 -9.97 -2.44
C LEU A 42 2.75 -11.07 -1.40
N LEU A 43 1.75 -11.35 -0.55
CA LEU A 43 1.77 -12.47 0.38
C LEU A 43 1.34 -13.80 -0.26
N GLY A 44 1.06 -13.84 -1.58
CA GLY A 44 0.66 -15.06 -2.28
C GLY A 44 -0.71 -15.59 -1.88
N LYS A 45 -1.59 -14.77 -1.31
CA LYS A 45 -2.93 -15.19 -0.87
C LYS A 45 -3.94 -15.24 -2.02
N LYS A 46 -3.57 -14.76 -3.20
CA LYS A 46 -4.42 -14.67 -4.38
C LYS A 46 -3.73 -15.37 -5.54
N ILE A 47 -4.49 -16.20 -6.24
CA ILE A 47 -4.09 -16.75 -7.55
C ILE A 47 -4.45 -15.68 -8.58
N LEU A 48 -3.44 -15.19 -9.29
CA LEU A 48 -3.63 -14.12 -10.26
C LEU A 48 -4.11 -14.69 -11.60
N GLY A 49 -5.04 -13.97 -12.25
CA GLY A 49 -5.31 -14.13 -13.68
C GLY A 49 -4.16 -13.61 -14.56
N ASN A 50 -4.36 -13.55 -15.87
CA ASN A 50 -3.29 -13.24 -16.83
C ASN A 50 -3.03 -11.73 -17.02
N SER A 51 -3.79 -10.87 -16.33
CA SER A 51 -3.67 -9.42 -16.48
C SER A 51 -3.91 -8.67 -15.17
N ALA A 52 -3.11 -7.64 -14.90
CA ALA A 52 -3.18 -6.87 -13.65
C ALA A 52 -3.18 -5.35 -13.89
N LEU A 53 -4.13 -4.66 -13.26
CA LEU A 53 -4.16 -3.20 -13.16
C LEU A 53 -3.88 -2.79 -11.72
N VAL A 54 -2.72 -2.18 -11.48
CA VAL A 54 -2.32 -1.68 -10.17
C VAL A 54 -2.74 -0.21 -10.04
N ILE A 55 -3.54 0.10 -9.02
CA ILE A 55 -4.03 1.44 -8.72
C ILE A 55 -3.17 2.02 -7.60
N GLY A 56 -2.41 3.06 -7.91
CA GLY A 56 -1.40 3.67 -7.06
C GLY A 56 0.01 3.33 -7.55
N GLY A 57 0.80 4.36 -7.80
CA GLY A 57 2.17 4.32 -8.28
C GLY A 57 3.21 4.68 -7.21
N GLY A 58 2.87 4.60 -5.93
CA GLY A 58 3.84 4.65 -4.84
C GLY A 58 4.77 3.43 -4.81
N LEU A 59 5.67 3.35 -3.82
CA LEU A 59 6.65 2.25 -3.72
C LEU A 59 6.02 0.86 -3.79
N VAL A 60 4.99 0.61 -2.96
CA VAL A 60 4.26 -0.68 -2.96
C VAL A 60 3.61 -0.95 -4.32
N GLY A 61 3.09 0.08 -4.99
CA GLY A 61 2.42 -0.07 -6.28
C GLY A 61 3.38 -0.50 -7.38
N VAL A 62 4.56 0.12 -7.46
CA VAL A 62 5.55 -0.26 -8.48
C VAL A 62 6.16 -1.63 -8.21
N GLU A 63 6.41 -1.99 -6.95
CA GLU A 63 6.86 -3.34 -6.58
C GLU A 63 5.79 -4.39 -6.91
N THR A 64 4.52 -4.08 -6.67
CA THR A 64 3.40 -4.96 -7.02
C THR A 64 3.27 -5.13 -8.52
N ALA A 65 3.44 -4.08 -9.31
CA ALA A 65 3.41 -4.18 -10.76
C ALA A 65 4.56 -5.03 -11.31
N GLU A 66 5.76 -4.87 -10.76
CA GLU A 66 6.91 -5.71 -11.11
C GLU A 66 6.65 -7.18 -10.74
N PHE A 67 6.16 -7.45 -9.52
CA PHE A 67 5.77 -8.79 -9.08
C PHE A 67 4.70 -9.42 -9.98
N CYS A 68 3.64 -8.67 -10.32
CA CYS A 68 2.58 -9.18 -11.19
C CYS A 68 3.09 -9.51 -12.59
N LYS A 69 4.14 -8.85 -13.07
CA LYS A 69 4.69 -9.12 -14.41
C LYS A 69 5.28 -10.52 -14.55
N ASP A 70 5.68 -11.16 -13.44
CA ASP A 70 6.15 -12.55 -13.44
C ASP A 70 5.02 -13.56 -13.70
N TYR A 71 3.76 -13.17 -13.50
CA TYR A 71 2.58 -14.05 -13.59
C TYR A 71 1.54 -13.61 -14.63
N CYS A 72 1.56 -12.34 -15.02
CA CYS A 72 0.59 -11.73 -15.92
C CYS A 72 1.27 -11.26 -17.21
N GLU A 73 0.69 -11.57 -18.36
CA GLU A 73 1.15 -11.06 -19.64
C GLU A 73 0.97 -9.53 -19.76
N LYS A 74 -0.17 -9.02 -19.29
CA LYS A 74 -0.53 -7.59 -19.37
C LYS A 74 -0.55 -6.95 -17.98
N VAL A 75 0.29 -5.94 -17.76
CA VAL A 75 0.35 -5.21 -16.49
C VAL A 75 0.38 -3.70 -16.74
N ALA A 76 -0.42 -2.96 -15.98
CA ALA A 76 -0.42 -1.50 -16.02
C ALA A 76 -0.53 -0.89 -14.62
N VAL A 77 0.04 0.31 -14.45
CA VAL A 77 -0.07 1.13 -13.25
C VAL A 77 -0.88 2.38 -13.56
N VAL A 78 -1.87 2.69 -12.72
CA VAL A 78 -2.66 3.92 -12.79
C VAL A 78 -2.36 4.77 -11.55
N GLU A 79 -1.89 5.99 -11.75
CA GLU A 79 -1.50 6.94 -10.70
C GLU A 79 -2.20 8.29 -10.93
N MET A 80 -2.76 8.85 -9.86
CA MET A 80 -3.46 10.15 -9.92
C MET A 80 -2.49 11.33 -10.01
N GLN A 81 -1.28 11.19 -9.47
CA GLN A 81 -0.21 12.17 -9.53
C GLN A 81 0.50 12.16 -10.89
N GLU A 82 1.31 13.19 -11.14
CA GLU A 82 2.05 13.36 -12.39
C GLU A 82 3.15 12.30 -12.58
N HIS A 83 3.65 11.73 -11.48
CA HIS A 83 4.78 10.81 -11.46
C HIS A 83 4.53 9.63 -10.53
N ILE A 84 5.09 8.47 -10.89
CA ILE A 84 5.18 7.30 -10.01
C ILE A 84 6.52 7.27 -9.27
N ALA A 85 6.59 6.50 -8.20
CA ALA A 85 7.77 6.21 -7.38
C ALA A 85 8.51 7.48 -6.92
N THR A 86 7.78 8.53 -6.57
CA THR A 86 8.34 9.83 -6.14
C THR A 86 9.16 9.74 -4.86
N ASP A 87 8.86 8.77 -4.00
CA ASP A 87 9.59 8.51 -2.75
C ASP A 87 10.87 7.71 -2.95
N MET A 88 11.15 7.27 -4.18
CA MET A 88 12.35 6.53 -4.53
C MET A 88 13.49 7.47 -4.90
N TYR A 89 14.73 7.11 -4.55
CA TYR A 89 15.90 7.84 -5.03
C TYR A 89 15.92 7.91 -6.56
N MET A 90 16.21 9.10 -7.10
CA MET A 90 16.12 9.42 -8.53
C MET A 90 16.80 8.38 -9.44
N THR A 91 18.03 7.97 -9.12
CA THR A 91 18.78 7.00 -9.93
C THR A 91 18.12 5.62 -9.95
N VAL A 92 17.60 5.18 -8.80
CA VAL A 92 16.88 3.90 -8.68
C VAL A 92 15.56 3.97 -9.43
N ARG A 93 14.86 5.10 -9.35
CA ARG A 93 13.62 5.36 -10.09
C ARG A 93 13.85 5.31 -11.60
N ASP A 94 14.93 5.91 -12.09
CA ASP A 94 15.25 5.90 -13.52
C ASP A 94 15.48 4.47 -14.04
N ASP A 95 16.16 3.64 -13.24
CA ASP A 95 16.39 2.23 -13.59
C ASP A 95 15.10 1.40 -13.53
N LEU A 96 14.23 1.65 -12.54
CA LEU A 96 12.88 1.07 -12.48
C LEU A 96 12.07 1.41 -13.75
N LEU A 97 12.05 2.68 -14.16
CA LEU A 97 11.30 3.12 -15.34
C LEU A 97 11.84 2.49 -16.64
N LYS A 98 13.18 2.35 -16.77
CA LYS A 98 13.79 1.62 -17.90
C LYS A 98 13.35 0.17 -17.91
N ARG A 99 13.36 -0.50 -16.76
CA ARG A 99 12.95 -1.89 -16.63
C ARG A 99 11.47 -2.08 -16.95
N PHE A 100 10.59 -1.21 -16.44
CA PHE A 100 9.15 -1.23 -16.76
C PHE A 100 8.92 -1.16 -18.28
N LYS A 101 9.64 -0.26 -18.96
CA LYS A 101 9.59 -0.17 -20.42
C LYS A 101 10.10 -1.43 -21.12
N GLN A 102 11.18 -2.04 -20.62
CA GLN A 102 11.75 -3.26 -21.20
C GLN A 102 10.81 -4.47 -21.07
N VAL A 103 10.13 -4.60 -19.93
CA VAL A 103 9.21 -5.73 -19.67
C VAL A 103 7.76 -5.43 -20.09
N GLY A 104 7.49 -4.22 -20.59
CA GLY A 104 6.17 -3.81 -21.08
C GLY A 104 5.13 -3.62 -19.99
N ILE A 105 5.51 -3.03 -18.84
CA ILE A 105 4.55 -2.52 -17.86
C ILE A 105 4.12 -1.12 -18.31
N GLU A 106 2.81 -0.93 -18.51
CA GLU A 106 2.24 0.36 -18.90
C GLU A 106 2.08 1.28 -17.69
N ILE A 107 2.25 2.60 -17.88
CA ILE A 107 2.14 3.60 -16.82
C ILE A 107 1.18 4.71 -17.28
N HIS A 108 0.14 4.96 -16.48
CA HIS A 108 -0.85 6.01 -16.69
C HIS A 108 -0.86 6.96 -15.49
N THR A 109 -0.13 8.07 -15.59
CA THR A 109 -0.12 9.14 -14.59
C THR A 109 -1.20 10.19 -14.86
N GLY A 110 -1.44 11.10 -13.91
CA GLY A 110 -2.49 12.11 -13.99
C GLY A 110 -3.89 11.49 -14.16
N THR A 111 -4.08 10.26 -13.66
CA THR A 111 -5.25 9.43 -13.93
C THR A 111 -5.90 8.99 -12.62
N LYS A 112 -7.07 9.53 -12.32
CA LYS A 112 -7.78 9.27 -11.06
C LYS A 112 -8.87 8.23 -11.25
N VAL A 113 -8.74 7.06 -10.63
CA VAL A 113 -9.80 6.02 -10.65
C VAL A 113 -11.05 6.49 -9.91
N THR A 114 -12.23 6.29 -10.52
CA THR A 114 -13.52 6.76 -10.00
C THR A 114 -14.48 5.62 -9.66
N ARG A 115 -14.44 4.49 -10.39
CA ARG A 115 -15.28 3.31 -10.13
C ARG A 115 -14.75 2.07 -10.84
N ILE A 116 -15.21 0.91 -10.37
CA ILE A 116 -14.91 -0.41 -10.94
C ILE A 116 -16.22 -1.12 -11.28
N GLU A 117 -16.30 -1.74 -12.46
CA GLU A 117 -17.43 -2.59 -12.86
C GLU A 117 -16.92 -3.87 -13.52
N GLY A 118 -16.92 -4.97 -12.76
CA GLY A 118 -16.36 -6.25 -13.23
C GLY A 118 -14.88 -6.10 -13.61
N ASN A 119 -14.56 -6.32 -14.88
CA ASN A 119 -13.20 -6.20 -15.43
C ASN A 119 -12.89 -4.82 -16.05
N LYS A 120 -13.72 -3.82 -15.78
CA LYS A 120 -13.54 -2.44 -16.25
C LYS A 120 -13.24 -1.51 -15.07
N VAL A 121 -12.21 -0.69 -15.23
CA VAL A 121 -11.87 0.39 -14.30
C VAL A 121 -12.03 1.70 -15.02
N TYR A 122 -12.84 2.58 -14.45
CA TYR A 122 -13.11 3.90 -14.98
C TYR A 122 -12.29 4.91 -14.20
N ALA A 123 -11.71 5.85 -14.92
CA ALA A 123 -10.87 6.89 -14.36
C ALA A 123 -11.09 8.21 -15.09
N GLU A 124 -10.67 9.30 -14.45
CA GLU A 124 -10.63 10.62 -15.04
C GLU A 124 -9.17 10.98 -15.37
N GLN A 125 -8.93 11.38 -16.61
CA GLN A 125 -7.64 11.89 -17.07
C GLN A 125 -7.87 13.14 -17.91
N ASN A 126 -7.24 14.26 -17.55
CA ASN A 126 -7.41 15.56 -18.23
C ASN A 126 -8.90 15.99 -18.37
N GLY A 127 -9.70 15.75 -17.33
CA GLY A 127 -11.13 16.08 -17.32
C GLY A 127 -12.01 15.22 -18.23
N LYS A 128 -11.50 14.10 -18.76
CA LYS A 128 -12.25 13.14 -19.58
C LYS A 128 -12.28 11.78 -18.90
N GLU A 129 -13.40 11.07 -19.05
CA GLU A 129 -13.48 9.68 -18.61
C GLU A 129 -12.65 8.79 -19.57
N VAL A 130 -11.82 7.94 -18.98
CA VAL A 130 -11.05 6.90 -19.65
C VAL A 130 -11.40 5.54 -19.04
N ILE A 131 -11.33 4.49 -19.85
CA ILE A 131 -11.75 3.14 -19.45
C ILE A 131 -10.59 2.18 -19.66
N PHE A 132 -10.17 1.53 -18.59
CA PHE A 132 -9.24 0.41 -18.61
C PHE A 132 -10.04 -0.88 -18.59
N SER A 133 -9.83 -1.75 -19.57
CA SER A 133 -10.56 -3.02 -19.69
C SER A 133 -9.63 -4.20 -19.97
N GLY A 134 -10.14 -5.42 -19.74
CA GLY A 134 -9.38 -6.65 -19.92
C GLY A 134 -8.29 -6.81 -18.87
N TYR A 135 -8.64 -6.53 -17.61
CA TYR A 135 -7.80 -6.79 -16.44
C TYR A 135 -8.51 -7.78 -15.52
N ASP A 136 -7.90 -8.95 -15.36
CA ASP A 136 -8.39 -10.03 -14.51
C ASP A 136 -8.19 -9.72 -13.03
N ASN A 137 -7.16 -8.92 -12.71
CA ASN A 137 -6.83 -8.52 -11.36
C ASN A 137 -6.80 -7.00 -11.27
N ILE A 138 -7.55 -6.42 -10.34
CA ILE A 138 -7.53 -4.99 -10.03
C ILE A 138 -6.96 -4.84 -8.62
N ILE A 139 -5.84 -4.14 -8.48
CA ILE A 139 -5.04 -4.20 -7.26
C ILE A 139 -4.87 -2.80 -6.67
N PHE A 140 -5.41 -2.57 -5.47
CA PHE A 140 -5.20 -1.34 -4.73
C PHE A 140 -3.83 -1.32 -4.04
N ALA A 141 -3.04 -0.30 -4.37
CA ALA A 141 -1.75 0.05 -3.76
C ALA A 141 -1.72 1.56 -3.41
N VAL A 142 -2.81 2.05 -2.82
CA VAL A 142 -3.06 3.49 -2.56
C VAL A 142 -2.62 3.95 -1.17
N GLY A 143 -1.66 3.25 -0.58
CA GLY A 143 -1.13 3.52 0.76
C GLY A 143 -1.79 2.73 1.88
N SER A 144 -1.42 3.10 3.10
CA SER A 144 -1.82 2.42 4.34
C SER A 144 -2.20 3.43 5.42
N ARG A 145 -2.97 3.00 6.41
CA ARG A 145 -3.35 3.79 7.59
C ARG A 145 -2.74 3.17 8.83
N ALA A 146 -2.26 4.01 9.75
CA ALA A 146 -1.77 3.56 11.06
C ALA A 146 -2.80 2.64 11.75
N TYR A 147 -2.32 1.53 12.29
CA TYR A 147 -3.15 0.56 12.99
C TYR A 147 -3.01 0.76 14.50
N GLN A 148 -4.01 1.40 15.11
CA GLN A 148 -4.08 1.65 16.55
C GLN A 148 -5.27 0.91 17.16
N PRO A 149 -5.11 -0.38 17.54
CA PRO A 149 -6.22 -1.19 18.04
C PRO A 149 -6.57 -0.96 19.50
N PHE A 150 -5.84 -0.09 20.20
CA PHE A 150 -5.98 0.10 21.65
C PHE A 150 -6.66 1.44 21.94
N GLU A 151 -7.86 1.38 22.51
CA GLU A 151 -8.50 2.56 23.09
C GLU A 151 -7.74 3.01 24.34
N ASN A 152 -7.64 4.32 24.55
CA ASN A 152 -6.98 4.93 25.72
C ASN A 152 -5.58 4.37 25.97
N VAL A 153 -4.80 4.14 24.91
CA VAL A 153 -3.50 3.46 24.95
C VAL A 153 -2.53 4.06 25.97
N GLU A 154 -2.57 5.38 26.17
CA GLU A 154 -1.74 6.11 27.13
C GLU A 154 -2.00 5.72 28.59
N SER A 155 -3.17 5.14 28.90
CA SER A 155 -3.54 4.68 30.24
C SER A 155 -3.08 3.25 30.56
N LEU A 156 -2.47 2.54 29.60
CA LEU A 156 -2.17 1.12 29.73
C LEU A 156 -0.84 0.82 30.44
N ALA A 157 0.02 1.82 30.62
CA ALA A 157 1.29 1.73 31.34
C ALA A 157 1.67 3.10 31.91
N LYS A 158 2.75 3.17 32.73
CA LYS A 158 3.25 4.45 33.25
C LYS A 158 3.86 5.30 32.12
N GLU A 159 4.58 4.65 31.21
CA GLU A 159 5.13 5.28 30.02
C GLU A 159 4.66 4.51 28.78
N VAL A 160 4.18 5.25 27.78
CA VAL A 160 3.67 4.67 26.52
C VAL A 160 4.33 5.36 25.34
N TYR A 161 4.88 4.55 24.42
CA TYR A 161 5.51 5.03 23.20
C TYR A 161 4.83 4.39 21.99
N VAL A 162 4.21 5.19 21.12
CA VAL A 162 3.71 4.72 19.82
C VAL A 162 4.77 5.02 18.76
N ILE A 163 5.24 4.00 18.04
CA ILE A 163 6.37 4.11 17.11
C ILE A 163 6.08 3.49 15.74
N GLY A 164 6.89 3.88 14.76
CA GLY A 164 6.83 3.39 13.38
C GLY A 164 5.48 3.69 12.74
N ASP A 165 5.00 2.76 11.93
CA ASP A 165 3.75 2.93 11.19
C ASP A 165 2.50 2.97 12.09
N ALA A 166 2.59 2.49 13.33
CA ALA A 166 1.52 2.62 14.31
C ALA A 166 1.28 4.08 14.73
N LYS A 167 2.34 4.90 14.67
CA LYS A 167 2.26 6.35 14.90
C LYS A 167 1.76 7.09 13.66
N GLY A 168 2.22 6.65 12.49
CA GLY A 168 1.82 7.17 11.18
C GLY A 168 2.52 6.39 10.08
N ALA A 169 1.78 5.92 9.09
CA ALA A 169 2.31 5.09 8.01
C ALA A 169 3.38 5.85 7.20
N ARG A 170 4.58 5.26 7.09
CA ARG A 170 5.76 5.86 6.46
C ARG A 170 6.77 4.77 6.09
N SER A 171 8.07 5.10 6.05
CA SER A 171 9.12 4.18 5.60
C SER A 171 9.65 3.28 6.72
N ALA A 172 10.23 2.14 6.33
CA ALA A 172 10.95 1.27 7.24
C ALA A 172 12.12 1.97 7.96
N VAL A 173 12.79 2.91 7.29
CA VAL A 173 13.89 3.71 7.87
C VAL A 173 13.40 4.48 9.08
N GLU A 174 12.24 5.12 8.96
CA GLU A 174 11.60 5.87 10.02
C GLU A 174 11.15 4.97 11.20
N ALA A 175 10.63 3.78 10.90
CA ALA A 175 10.29 2.80 11.92
C ALA A 175 11.53 2.30 12.69
N ILE A 176 12.63 2.00 12.00
CA ILE A 176 13.91 1.61 12.59
C ILE A 176 14.47 2.74 13.47
N TYR A 177 14.46 3.97 12.95
CA TYR A 177 14.97 5.14 13.66
C TYR A 177 14.21 5.40 14.96
N GLU A 178 12.88 5.38 14.94
CA GLU A 178 12.08 5.56 16.16
C GLU A 178 12.26 4.41 17.15
N GLY A 179 12.32 3.16 16.66
CA GLY A 179 12.59 2.01 17.51
C GLY A 179 13.93 2.14 18.23
N ALA A 180 14.99 2.50 17.51
CA ALA A 180 16.31 2.73 18.08
C ALA A 180 16.30 3.90 19.10
N ARG A 181 15.64 5.02 18.78
CA ARG A 181 15.56 6.17 19.67
C ARG A 181 14.83 5.89 20.98
N VAL A 182 13.70 5.19 20.92
CA VAL A 182 12.95 4.81 22.13
C VAL A 182 13.75 3.78 22.92
N GLY A 183 14.35 2.79 22.24
CA GLY A 183 15.18 1.78 22.90
C GLY A 183 16.43 2.33 23.60
N MET A 184 16.99 3.45 23.16
CA MET A 184 18.12 4.13 23.84
C MET A 184 17.68 5.06 24.99
N ARG A 185 16.38 5.34 25.11
CA ARG A 185 15.84 6.27 26.11
C ARG A 185 15.39 5.55 27.38
N ILE A 186 14.92 4.31 27.23
CA ILE A 186 14.45 3.43 28.31
C ILE A 186 15.66 2.72 28.93
#